data_AF-A0A8H6T3T4-F1
#
_entry.id   AF-A0A8H6T3T4-F1
#
_cell.length_a   1.000
_cell.length_b   1.000
_cell.length_c   1.000
_cell.angle_alpha   90.00
_cell.angle_beta   90.00
_cell.angle_gamma   90.00
#
_symmetry.space_group_name_H-M   'P 1'
#
loop_
_entity.id
_entity.type
_entity.pdbx_description
1 polymer ?
#
loop_
_entity_poly.entity_id
_entity_poly.type
_entity_poly.pdbx_seq_one_letter_code
_entity_poly.pdbx_strand_id
1 'polypeptide(L)'
;MLGSVINVMEKTVLHDVSYGALTQLYAGTSAAAAQLNGKVTLESVSLLVLLTYPQYLIPWARIGKPHAGTQDPQLGAELWEWLEIQVAPPFHSV
;
A
#
# COMPACT_ATOMS: atom_id res chain seq x y z
N MET A 1 -18.87 3.88 -28.58
CA MET A 1 -18.39 5.05 -27.80
C MET A 1 -17.54 4.61 -26.60
N LEU A 2 -18.10 3.94 -25.58
CA LEU A 2 -17.33 3.53 -24.39
C LEU A 2 -16.19 2.54 -24.69
N GLY A 3 -16.43 1.53 -25.54
CA GLY A 3 -15.40 0.54 -25.90
C GLY A 3 -14.20 1.12 -26.68
N SER A 4 -14.39 2.17 -27.48
CA SER A 4 -13.29 2.84 -28.18
C SER A 4 -12.43 3.68 -27.24
N VAL A 5 -13.02 4.29 -26.22
CA VAL A 5 -12.29 5.05 -25.20
C VAL A 5 -11.41 4.12 -24.36
N ILE A 6 -11.94 2.97 -23.95
CA ILE A 6 -11.19 1.96 -23.19
C ILE A 6 -9.99 1.43 -23.99
N ASN A 7 -10.19 1.09 -25.27
CA ASN A 7 -9.13 0.56 -26.14
C ASN A 7 -8.01 1.58 -26.42
N VAL A 8 -8.34 2.88 -26.44
CA VAL A 8 -7.33 3.95 -26.52
C VAL A 8 -6.59 4.11 -25.18
N MET A 9 -7.27 4.04 -24.04
CA MET A 9 -6.61 4.10 -22.74
C MET A 9 -5.64 2.92 -22.51
N GLU A 10 -6.03 1.71 -22.91
CA GLU A 10 -5.17 0.52 -22.85
C GLU A 10 -3.88 0.67 -23.64
N LYS A 11 -3.93 1.24 -24.85
CA LYS A 11 -2.77 1.31 -25.74
C LYS A 11 -1.84 2.49 -25.48
N THR A 12 -2.29 3.49 -24.74
CA THR A 12 -1.56 4.78 -24.63
C THR A 12 -1.22 5.17 -23.20
N VAL A 13 -1.94 4.66 -22.19
CA VAL A 13 -1.80 5.10 -20.79
C VAL A 13 -1.56 3.93 -19.83
N LEU A 14 -2.16 2.77 -20.07
CA LEU A 14 -2.05 1.60 -19.21
C LEU A 14 -0.93 0.69 -19.69
N HIS A 15 -0.07 0.25 -18.77
CA HIS A 15 0.91 -0.81 -19.07
C HIS A 15 0.18 -2.15 -19.23
N ASP A 16 0.81 -3.08 -19.94
CA ASP A 16 0.29 -4.43 -20.16
C ASP A 16 -0.12 -5.12 -18.84
N VAL A 17 -1.14 -5.98 -18.91
CA VAL A 17 -1.67 -6.70 -17.73
C VAL A 17 -0.56 -7.50 -17.01
N SER A 18 0.44 -7.98 -17.74
CA SER A 18 1.60 -8.70 -17.16
C SER A 18 2.37 -7.85 -16.15
N TYR A 19 2.26 -6.53 -16.19
CA TYR A 19 2.94 -5.60 -15.28
C TYR A 19 2.20 -5.45 -13.95
N GLY A 20 0.99 -5.99 -13.83
CA GLY A 20 0.20 -5.96 -12.59
C GLY A 20 0.88 -6.68 -11.41
N ALA A 21 1.69 -7.70 -11.69
CA ALA A 21 2.43 -8.44 -10.67
C ALA A 21 3.69 -7.69 -10.16
N LEU A 22 4.18 -6.68 -10.88
CA LEU A 22 5.45 -6.03 -10.58
C LEU A 22 5.49 -5.40 -9.18
N THR A 23 4.40 -4.77 -8.75
CA THR A 23 4.34 -4.14 -7.43
C THR A 23 4.49 -5.17 -6.32
N GLN A 24 3.79 -6.30 -6.41
CA GLN A 24 3.86 -7.37 -5.40
C GLN A 24 5.20 -8.10 -5.45
N LEU A 25 5.71 -8.38 -6.65
CA LEU A 25 7.02 -9.00 -6.84
C LEU A 25 8.12 -8.12 -6.24
N TYR A 26 8.12 -6.82 -6.53
CA TYR A 26 9.08 -5.88 -5.95
C TYR A 26 8.94 -5.79 -4.43
N ALA A 27 7.71 -5.72 -3.90
CA ALA A 27 7.44 -5.66 -2.47
C ALA A 27 8.00 -6.88 -1.72
N GLY A 28 7.86 -8.08 -2.31
CA GLY A 28 8.28 -9.32 -1.69
C GLY A 28 9.76 -9.70 -1.90
N THR A 29 10.45 -9.09 -2.86
CA THR A 29 11.82 -9.52 -3.24
C THR A 29 12.89 -8.45 -3.04
N SER A 30 12.53 -7.16 -3.02
CA SER A 30 13.51 -6.08 -2.86
C SER A 30 13.84 -5.85 -1.39
N ALA A 31 15.13 -5.84 -1.04
CA ALA A 31 15.58 -5.46 0.31
C ALA A 31 15.15 -4.02 0.68
N ALA A 32 15.11 -3.12 -0.31
CA ALA A 32 14.66 -1.75 -0.11
C ALA A 32 13.15 -1.67 0.19
N ALA A 33 12.36 -2.65 -0.25
CA ALA A 33 10.92 -2.66 -0.01
C ALA A 33 10.55 -3.01 1.43
N ALA A 34 11.45 -3.63 2.20
CA ALA A 34 11.22 -3.94 3.63
C ALA A 34 10.92 -2.68 4.46
N GLN A 35 11.43 -1.52 4.04
CA GLN A 35 11.23 -0.24 4.71
C GLN A 35 9.97 0.52 4.23
N LEU A 36 9.25 -0.01 3.23
CA LEU A 36 8.11 0.65 2.57
C LEU A 36 6.75 0.23 3.15
N ASN A 37 6.71 -0.36 4.35
CA ASN A 37 5.48 -0.73 5.07
C ASN A 37 5.06 0.36 6.07
N GLY A 38 4.71 1.55 5.57
CA GLY A 38 3.99 2.55 6.37
C GLY A 38 4.81 3.46 7.27
N LYS A 39 6.13 3.30 7.39
CA LYS A 39 6.97 4.27 8.12
C LYS A 39 8.42 4.28 7.61
N VAL A 40 8.77 5.29 6.79
CA VAL A 40 10.17 5.53 6.40
C VAL A 40 10.74 6.60 7.33
N THR A 41 11.66 6.20 8.20
CA THR A 41 12.46 7.13 9.00
C THR A 41 13.72 7.46 8.21
N LEU A 42 13.85 8.70 7.73
CA LEU A 42 15.11 9.16 7.15
C LEU A 42 16.07 9.47 8.29
N GLU A 43 16.95 8.52 8.59
CA GLU A 43 18.07 8.73 9.49
C GLU A 43 19.14 9.55 8.77
N SER A 44 18.97 10.88 8.75
CA SER A 44 20.01 11.92 8.63
C SER A 44 19.50 13.12 7.84
N VAL A 45 18.97 14.14 8.51
CA VAL A 45 19.37 15.55 8.31
C VAL A 45 19.00 16.30 9.61
N SER A 46 20.01 16.86 10.27
CA SER A 46 19.86 17.77 11.41
C SER A 46 18.91 18.93 11.08
N LEU A 47 17.96 19.19 11.97
CA LEU A 47 17.21 20.45 12.10
C LEU A 47 16.34 20.86 10.89
N LEU A 48 15.38 20.03 10.52
CA LEU A 48 14.06 20.48 10.06
C LEU A 48 13.09 19.33 10.34
N VAL A 49 11.96 19.61 11.00
CA VAL A 49 10.85 18.71 11.35
C VAL A 49 11.01 17.26 10.84
N LEU A 50 11.11 16.31 11.77
CA LEU A 50 11.17 14.87 11.50
C LEU A 50 9.89 14.40 10.77
N LEU A 51 9.83 14.63 9.47
CA LEU A 51 8.71 14.29 8.61
C LEU A 51 8.76 12.80 8.28
N THR A 52 8.45 11.99 9.28
CA THR A 52 8.23 10.56 9.05
C THR A 52 6.95 10.42 8.26
N TYR A 53 7.07 10.11 6.97
CA TYR A 53 5.90 9.89 6.13
C TYR A 53 5.67 8.40 5.91
N PRO A 54 4.41 7.97 6.00
CA PRO A 54 4.02 6.64 5.59
C PRO A 54 4.22 6.50 4.08
N GLN A 55 4.84 5.40 3.68
CA GLN A 55 5.05 5.07 2.29
C GLN A 55 4.42 3.72 2.00
N TYR A 56 3.91 3.55 0.79
CA TYR A 56 3.43 2.28 0.25
C TYR A 56 3.69 2.25 -1.26
N LEU A 57 3.64 1.06 -1.85
CA LEU A 57 3.83 0.91 -3.29
C LEU A 57 2.50 1.03 -4.04
N ILE A 58 2.46 1.89 -5.05
CA ILE A 58 1.37 2.03 -6.01
C ILE A 58 1.69 1.20 -7.28
N PRO A 59 0.76 1.07 -8.25
CA PRO A 59 1.01 0.30 -9.47
C PRO A 59 2.35 0.66 -10.14
N TRP A 60 3.05 -0.41 -10.55
CA TRP A 60 4.39 -0.40 -11.15
C TRP A 60 5.52 -0.04 -10.20
N ALA A 61 5.46 -0.53 -8.96
CA ALA A 61 6.50 -0.39 -7.93
C ALA A 61 6.92 1.07 -7.65
N ARG A 62 6.00 2.02 -7.83
CA ARG A 62 6.24 3.43 -7.50
C ARG A 62 5.88 3.70 -6.05
N ILE A 63 6.52 4.69 -5.46
CA ILE A 63 6.27 5.10 -4.08
C ILE A 63 5.09 6.09 -4.05
N GLY A 64 4.07 5.78 -3.24
CA GLY A 64 2.88 6.61 -3.04
C GLY A 64 2.78 7.15 -1.62
N LYS A 65 2.08 8.29 -1.48
CA LYS A 65 1.68 8.86 -0.19
C LYS A 65 0.24 8.42 0.13
N PRO A 66 0.01 7.74 1.26
CA PRO A 66 -1.31 7.28 1.62
C PRO A 66 -2.21 8.44 2.04
N HIS A 67 -3.51 8.19 2.02
CA HIS A 67 -4.51 9.17 2.41
C HIS A 67 -4.34 9.59 3.87
N ALA A 68 -4.59 10.88 4.18
CA ALA A 68 -4.35 11.41 5.52
C ALA A 68 -5.15 10.69 6.61
N GLY A 69 -6.38 10.27 6.30
CA GLY A 69 -7.24 9.52 7.23
C GLY A 69 -6.77 8.10 7.56
N THR A 70 -5.76 7.56 6.87
CA THR A 70 -5.23 6.21 7.16
C THR A 70 -4.07 6.24 8.16
N GLN A 71 -3.83 7.38 8.79
CA GLN A 71 -2.67 7.62 9.67
C GLN A 71 -3.03 7.64 11.15
N ASP A 72 -4.28 7.30 11.49
CA ASP A 72 -4.72 7.15 12.86
C ASP A 72 -4.41 5.74 13.38
N PRO A 73 -3.42 5.57 14.27
CA PRO A 73 -3.04 4.25 14.78
C PRO A 73 -4.11 3.66 15.72
N GLN A 74 -4.90 4.49 16.41
CA GLN A 74 -5.95 4.02 17.29
C GLN A 74 -7.09 3.42 16.47
N LEU A 75 -7.55 4.15 15.45
CA LEU A 75 -8.57 3.66 14.53
C LEU A 75 -8.13 2.38 13.81
N GLY A 76 -6.84 2.28 13.45
CA GLY A 76 -6.27 1.07 12.86
C GLY A 76 -6.34 -0.15 13.79
N ALA A 77 -6.10 0.03 15.09
CA ALA A 77 -6.20 -1.03 16.09
C ALA A 77 -7.67 -1.45 16.34
N GLU A 78 -8.58 -0.49 16.44
CA GLU A 78 -10.02 -0.76 16.58
C GLU A 78 -10.58 -1.52 15.36
N LEU A 79 -10.14 -1.15 14.15
CA LEU A 79 -10.47 -1.88 12.93
C LEU A 79 -9.91 -3.31 12.93
N TRP A 80 -8.68 -3.50 13.41
CA TRP A 80 -8.06 -4.83 13.50
C TRP A 80 -8.83 -5.76 14.44
N GLU A 81 -9.15 -5.29 15.65
CA GLU A 81 -9.97 -6.03 16.62
C GLU A 81 -11.32 -6.43 16.01
N TRP A 82 -11.98 -5.48 15.33
CA TRP A 82 -13.25 -5.75 14.67
C TRP A 82 -13.12 -6.85 13.60
N LEU A 83 -12.05 -6.84 12.79
CA LEU A 83 -11.78 -7.86 11.77
C LEU A 83 -11.54 -9.24 12.37
N GLU A 84 -10.78 -9.34 13.46
CA GLU A 84 -10.55 -10.61 14.17
C GLU A 84 -11.86 -11.22 14.65
N ILE A 85 -12.77 -10.40 15.17
CA ILE A 85 -14.12 -10.84 15.57
C ILE A 85 -14.91 -11.36 14.36
N GLN A 86 -14.80 -10.73 13.18
CA GLN A 86 -15.56 -11.16 12.00
C GLN A 86 -15.11 -12.52 11.45
N VAL A 87 -13.81 -12.82 11.53
CA VAL A 87 -13.23 -14.06 10.96
C VAL A 87 -13.08 -15.18 11.99
N ALA A 88 -13.41 -14.91 13.26
CA ALA A 88 -13.37 -15.89 14.32
C ALA A 88 -14.26 -17.11 13.97
N PRO A 89 -13.73 -18.34 14.06
CA PRO A 89 -14.54 -19.52 13.83
C PRO A 89 -15.68 -19.59 14.87
N PRO A 90 -16.87 -20.10 14.50
CA PRO A 90 -18.06 -20.10 15.36
C PRO A 90 -17.93 -20.97 16.63
N PHE A 91 -16.84 -21.71 16.78
CA PHE A 91 -16.58 -22.57 17.93
C PHE A 91 -15.20 -22.22 18.50
N HIS A 92 -15.17 -21.53 19.65
CA HIS A 92 -14.03 -21.63 20.54
C HIS A 92 -13.83 -23.12 20.83
N SER A 93 -12.68 -23.66 20.43
CA SER A 93 -12.30 -25.05 20.65
C SER A 93 -12.42 -25.41 22.14
N VAL A 94 -13.24 -26.43 22.40
CA VAL A 94 -13.26 -27.21 23.65
C VAL A 94 -11.93 -27.94 23.81
#